data_AF-A0A183G1Q8-F1
#
_entry.id   AF-A0A183G1Q8-F1
#
_cell.length_a   1.000
_cell.length_b   1.000
_cell.length_c   1.000
_cell.angle_alpha   90.00
_cell.angle_beta   90.00
_cell.angle_gamma   90.00
#
_symmetry.space_group_name_H-M   'P 1'
#
loop_
_entity.id
_entity.type
_entity.pdbx_description
1 polymer ?
#
loop_
_entity_poly.entity_id
_entity_poly.type
_entity_poly.pdbx_seq_one_letter_code
_entity_poly.pdbx_strand_id
1 'polypeptide(L)'
;MKYDPLFQRTLKDIRWKANKLVSPVQLFKFSAVDAPPAKKQQMQEIGIIYFIYLFLYAGLEFTLPFLTHMRFGFDRQKRIAEIGIMCIVPAFLIVAQATNQFLLYLGLFLYAIASASVVSCLTSLVTTVDSSADKGALSGVFRSLGALARALGPVTASSLFWICGPTRCYTIGGILLLIPLMLLRRLENPIRESTKAE
;
A
#
# COMPACT_ATOMS: atom_id res chain seq x y z
N MET A 1 -30.36 -7.35 35.61
CA MET A 1 -28.97 -6.89 35.40
C MET A 1 -29.01 -5.54 34.68
N LYS A 2 -29.11 -4.43 35.42
CA LYS A 2 -29.14 -3.07 34.84
C LYS A 2 -27.68 -2.65 34.62
N TYR A 3 -27.28 -2.44 33.36
CA TYR A 3 -25.95 -1.92 33.03
C TYR A 3 -25.72 -0.55 33.68
N ASP A 4 -24.49 -0.31 34.13
CA ASP A 4 -24.04 0.94 34.74
C ASP A 4 -24.26 2.14 33.79
N PRO A 5 -24.89 3.24 34.23
CA PRO A 5 -25.12 4.43 33.41
C PRO A 5 -23.84 5.04 32.82
N LEU A 6 -22.68 4.81 33.45
CA LEU A 6 -21.39 5.28 32.95
C LEU A 6 -20.97 4.53 31.67
N PHE A 7 -21.18 3.21 31.64
CA PHE A 7 -20.89 2.35 30.48
C PHE A 7 -21.76 2.69 29.25
N GLN A 8 -23.03 3.03 29.47
CA GLN A 8 -23.95 3.45 28.41
C GLN A 8 -23.55 4.78 27.76
N ARG A 9 -22.96 5.71 28.52
CA ARG A 9 -22.40 6.96 27.98
C ARG A 9 -21.17 6.67 27.13
N THR A 10 -20.24 5.86 27.62
CA THR A 10 -19.04 5.46 26.89
C THR A 10 -19.37 4.77 25.56
N LEU A 11 -20.34 3.86 25.54
CA LEU A 11 -20.78 3.20 24.29
C LEU A 11 -21.39 4.18 23.29
N LYS A 12 -22.18 5.16 23.75
CA LYS A 12 -22.74 6.21 22.88
C LYS A 12 -21.63 7.08 22.30
N ASP A 13 -20.64 7.45 23.11
CA ASP A 13 -19.50 8.26 22.67
C ASP A 13 -18.62 7.51 21.66
N ILE A 14 -18.35 6.22 21.90
CA ILE A 14 -17.63 5.35 20.97
C ILE A 14 -18.39 5.23 19.65
N ARG A 15 -19.70 4.93 19.70
CA ARG A 15 -20.53 4.79 18.49
C ARG A 15 -20.60 6.09 17.70
N TRP A 16 -20.68 7.23 18.39
CA TRP A 16 -20.70 8.55 17.77
C TRP A 16 -19.35 8.89 17.11
N LYS A 17 -18.23 8.66 17.80
CA LYS A 17 -16.89 8.85 17.23
C LYS A 17 -16.63 7.93 16.04
N ALA A 18 -17.04 6.67 16.14
CA ALA A 18 -16.93 5.71 15.04
C ALA A 18 -17.70 6.19 13.81
N ASN A 19 -18.93 6.66 13.97
CA ASN A 19 -19.73 7.18 12.85
C ASN A 19 -19.07 8.40 12.17
N LYS A 20 -18.38 9.24 12.96
CA LYS A 20 -17.57 10.37 12.45
C LYS A 20 -16.36 9.97 11.62
N LEU A 21 -15.75 8.85 11.95
CA LEU A 21 -14.56 8.34 11.26
C LEU A 21 -14.89 7.52 10.02
N VAL A 22 -16.10 6.94 9.97
CA VAL A 22 -16.50 6.04 8.87
C VAL A 22 -17.27 6.79 7.77
N SER A 23 -18.03 7.84 8.11
CA SER A 23 -18.86 8.52 7.11
C SER A 23 -18.04 9.44 6.18
N PRO A 24 -18.14 9.28 4.85
CA PRO A 24 -17.34 10.06 3.89
C PRO A 24 -17.47 11.57 4.08
N VAL A 25 -18.69 12.05 4.30
CA VAL A 25 -18.96 13.49 4.49
C VAL A 25 -18.28 14.04 5.74
N GLN A 26 -18.17 13.25 6.81
CA GLN A 26 -17.60 13.72 8.07
C GLN A 26 -16.07 13.66 8.06
N LEU A 27 -15.49 12.74 7.28
CA LEU A 27 -14.06 12.71 6.91
C LEU A 27 -13.66 14.02 6.22
N PHE A 28 -14.35 14.41 5.15
CA PHE A 28 -14.06 15.66 4.44
C PHE A 28 -14.26 16.91 5.30
N LYS A 29 -15.17 16.87 6.27
CA LYS A 29 -15.38 17.97 7.23
C LYS A 29 -14.37 17.98 8.38
N PHE A 30 -13.49 16.98 8.50
CA PHE A 30 -12.61 16.77 9.66
C PHE A 30 -13.38 16.83 10.99
N SER A 31 -14.57 16.25 11.02
CA SER A 31 -15.50 16.39 12.16
C SER A 31 -15.08 15.63 13.40
N ALA A 32 -14.13 14.69 13.27
CA ALA A 32 -13.56 13.92 14.36
C ALA A 32 -12.38 14.63 15.05
N VAL A 33 -11.86 15.72 14.48
CA VAL A 33 -10.72 16.47 15.02
C VAL A 33 -11.24 17.72 15.73
N ASP A 34 -10.90 17.85 17.01
CA ASP A 34 -11.19 19.04 17.81
C ASP A 34 -10.13 20.12 17.52
N ALA A 35 -10.43 21.00 16.55
CA ALA A 35 -9.55 22.09 16.12
C ALA A 35 -10.34 23.40 15.95
N PRO A 36 -9.69 24.58 16.14
CA PRO A 36 -10.30 25.88 15.87
C PRO A 36 -10.84 25.99 14.43
N PRO A 37 -11.93 26.74 14.18
CA PRO A 37 -12.59 26.78 12.87
C PRO A 37 -11.65 27.22 11.73
N ALA A 38 -10.74 28.17 11.98
CA ALA A 38 -9.75 28.62 11.00
C ALA A 38 -8.76 27.50 10.57
N LYS A 39 -8.26 26.71 11.52
CA LYS A 39 -7.37 25.57 11.22
C LYS A 39 -8.14 24.40 10.59
N LYS A 40 -9.41 24.25 10.95
CA LYS A 40 -10.28 23.22 10.38
C LYS A 40 -10.53 23.46 8.89
N GLN A 41 -10.71 24.71 8.45
CA GLN A 41 -10.83 25.03 7.03
C GLN A 41 -9.56 24.65 6.25
N GLN A 42 -8.38 24.97 6.78
CA GLN A 42 -7.10 24.57 6.17
C GLN A 42 -6.96 23.03 6.07
N MET A 43 -7.36 22.29 7.11
CA MET A 43 -7.36 20.82 7.09
C MET A 43 -8.29 20.28 5.99
N GLN A 44 -9.48 20.87 5.83
CA GLN A 44 -10.45 20.49 4.80
C GLN A 44 -9.87 20.69 3.39
N GLU A 45 -9.23 21.83 3.14
CA GLU A 45 -8.55 22.12 1.86
C GLU A 45 -7.46 21.08 1.56
N ILE A 46 -6.58 20.81 2.53
CA ILE A 46 -5.53 19.77 2.40
C ILE A 46 -6.15 18.39 2.14
N GLY A 47 -7.24 18.05 2.84
CA GLY A 47 -7.94 16.78 2.68
C GLY A 47 -8.58 16.62 1.30
N ILE A 48 -9.16 17.68 0.73
CA ILE A 48 -9.71 17.68 -0.62
C ILE A 48 -8.60 17.49 -1.65
N ILE A 49 -7.49 18.22 -1.52
CA ILE A 49 -6.32 18.07 -2.41
C ILE A 49 -5.80 16.63 -2.37
N TYR A 50 -5.64 16.08 -1.16
CA TYR A 50 -5.20 14.70 -0.96
C TYR A 50 -6.14 13.69 -1.62
N PHE A 51 -7.45 13.86 -1.45
CA PHE A 51 -8.44 12.99 -2.07
C PHE A 51 -8.42 13.08 -3.61
N ILE A 52 -8.43 14.28 -4.19
CA ILE A 52 -8.39 14.46 -5.65
C ILE A 52 -7.12 13.84 -6.22
N TYR A 53 -5.97 14.12 -5.59
CA TYR A 53 -4.69 13.54 -5.99
C TYR A 53 -4.74 12.01 -5.97
N LEU A 54 -5.13 11.40 -4.85
CA LEU A 54 -5.18 9.94 -4.73
C LEU A 54 -6.22 9.31 -5.66
N PHE A 55 -7.37 9.96 -5.86
CA PHE A 55 -8.42 9.46 -6.74
C PHE A 55 -7.92 9.37 -8.19
N LEU A 56 -7.33 10.47 -8.69
CA LEU A 56 -6.78 10.52 -10.04
C LEU A 56 -5.56 9.59 -10.18
N TYR A 57 -4.63 9.64 -9.22
CA TYR A 57 -3.44 8.82 -9.21
C TYR A 57 -3.76 7.33 -9.19
N ALA A 58 -4.64 6.88 -8.29
CA ALA A 58 -5.02 5.48 -8.19
C ALA A 58 -5.70 4.99 -9.48
N GLY A 59 -6.58 5.79 -10.09
CA GLY A 59 -7.22 5.45 -11.36
C GLY A 59 -6.21 5.25 -12.50
N LEU A 60 -5.22 6.13 -12.59
CA LEU A 60 -4.13 6.00 -13.58
C LEU A 60 -3.23 4.80 -13.27
N GLU A 61 -2.82 4.62 -12.02
CA GLU A 61 -1.99 3.50 -11.58
C GLU A 61 -2.65 2.15 -11.91
N PHE A 62 -3.96 2.02 -11.67
CA PHE A 62 -4.70 0.79 -11.99
C PHE A 62 -4.86 0.53 -13.49
N THR A 63 -4.75 1.55 -14.33
CA THR A 63 -4.88 1.39 -15.80
C THR A 63 -3.54 1.16 -16.50
N LEU A 64 -2.41 1.39 -15.82
CA LEU A 64 -1.07 1.13 -16.35
C LEU A 64 -0.85 -0.32 -16.82
N PRO A 65 -1.27 -1.38 -16.09
CA PRO A 65 -1.11 -2.75 -16.56
C PRO A 65 -1.86 -3.01 -17.88
N PHE A 66 -3.08 -2.47 -18.05
CA PHE A 66 -3.84 -2.61 -19.29
C PHE A 66 -3.14 -1.89 -20.44
N LEU A 67 -2.71 -0.65 -20.22
CA LEU A 67 -2.01 0.14 -21.23
C LEU A 67 -0.71 -0.56 -21.69
N THR A 68 0.08 -1.07 -20.75
CA THR A 68 1.34 -1.74 -21.04
C THR A 68 1.14 -3.07 -21.75
N HIS A 69 0.11 -3.84 -21.39
CA HIS A 69 -0.29 -5.04 -22.11
C HIS A 69 -0.69 -4.71 -23.56
N MET A 70 -1.56 -3.72 -23.77
CA MET A 70 -2.04 -3.33 -25.11
C MET A 70 -0.93 -2.77 -26.00
N ARG A 71 0.01 -2.00 -25.45
CA ARG A 71 1.07 -1.32 -26.22
C ARG A 71 2.28 -2.20 -26.51
N PHE A 72 2.63 -3.08 -25.57
CA PHE A 72 3.94 -3.75 -25.59
C PHE A 72 3.87 -5.27 -25.46
N GLY A 73 2.68 -5.86 -25.29
CA GLY A 73 2.53 -7.32 -25.11
C GLY A 73 3.39 -7.84 -23.96
N PHE A 74 3.42 -7.11 -22.84
CA PHE A 74 4.42 -7.33 -21.79
C PHE A 74 4.24 -8.69 -21.08
N ASP A 75 4.94 -9.72 -21.55
CA ASP A 75 5.01 -11.07 -20.93
C ASP A 75 6.05 -11.19 -19.80
N ARG A 76 6.77 -10.10 -19.50
CA ARG A 76 7.90 -10.08 -18.56
C ARG A 76 7.55 -9.54 -17.16
N GLN A 77 6.28 -9.57 -16.79
CA GLN A 77 5.76 -9.02 -15.53
C GLN A 77 6.47 -9.58 -14.30
N LYS A 78 6.70 -10.90 -14.26
CA LYS A 78 7.46 -11.56 -13.20
C LYS A 78 8.87 -10.97 -13.05
N ARG A 79 9.60 -10.84 -14.17
CA ARG A 79 10.99 -10.33 -14.16
C ARG A 79 11.06 -8.87 -13.71
N ILE A 80 10.08 -8.05 -14.11
CA ILE A 80 10.03 -6.64 -13.68
C ILE A 80 9.74 -6.56 -12.17
N ALA A 81 8.81 -7.38 -11.66
CA ALA A 81 8.56 -7.47 -10.22
C ALA A 81 9.81 -7.91 -9.44
N GLU A 82 10.55 -8.91 -9.93
CA GLU A 82 11.81 -9.34 -9.32
C GLU A 82 12.85 -8.21 -9.28
N ILE A 83 13.02 -7.46 -10.38
CA ILE A 83 13.93 -6.31 -10.44
C ILE A 83 13.46 -5.21 -9.48
N GLY A 84 12.16 -4.95 -9.40
CA GLY A 84 11.58 -3.99 -8.46
C GLY A 84 11.88 -4.37 -7.00
N ILE A 85 11.69 -5.63 -6.61
CA ILE A 85 12.03 -6.10 -5.25
C ILE A 85 13.55 -6.09 -5.04
N MET A 86 14.37 -6.40 -6.04
CA MET A 86 15.83 -6.25 -5.91
C MET A 86 16.25 -4.80 -5.72
N CYS A 87 15.54 -3.84 -6.30
CA CYS A 87 15.78 -2.40 -6.15
C CYS A 87 15.30 -1.86 -4.78
N ILE A 88 14.23 -2.43 -4.21
CA ILE A 88 13.68 -1.93 -2.94
C ILE A 88 14.60 -2.22 -1.74
N VAL A 89 15.36 -3.33 -1.78
CA VAL A 89 16.28 -3.70 -0.71
C VAL A 89 17.37 -2.65 -0.49
N PRO A 90 18.20 -2.27 -1.50
CA PRO A 90 19.18 -1.22 -1.33
C PRO A 90 18.53 0.14 -1.05
N ALA A 91 17.33 0.42 -1.56
CA ALA A 91 16.59 1.64 -1.23
C ALA A 91 16.40 1.81 0.29
N PHE A 92 15.90 0.77 0.98
CA PHE A 92 15.71 0.83 2.42
C PHE A 92 17.02 0.80 3.22
N LEU A 93 18.07 0.15 2.72
CA LEU A 93 19.40 0.21 3.34
C LEU A 93 20.01 1.62 3.27
N ILE A 94 19.83 2.31 2.15
CA ILE A 94 20.23 3.71 1.98
C ILE A 94 19.44 4.61 2.94
N VAL A 95 18.11 4.42 3.03
CA VAL A 95 17.26 5.16 3.98
C VAL A 95 17.68 4.91 5.43
N ALA A 96 18.05 3.68 5.79
CA ALA A 96 18.47 3.35 7.16
C ALA A 96 19.74 4.11 7.60
N GLN A 97 20.63 4.42 6.65
CA GLN A 97 21.89 5.13 6.87
C GLN A 97 21.80 6.63 6.52
N ALA A 98 20.59 7.16 6.28
CA ALA A 98 20.40 8.54 5.86
C ALA A 98 20.77 9.54 6.96
N THR A 99 22.00 10.06 6.90
CA THR A 99 22.48 11.17 7.75
C THR A 99 22.21 12.53 7.11
N ASN A 100 22.09 12.56 5.78
CA ASN A 100 21.91 13.77 4.97
C ASN A 100 20.63 13.69 4.11
N GLN A 101 20.02 14.84 3.83
CA GLN A 101 18.80 14.95 3.01
C GLN A 101 18.97 14.36 1.60
N PHE A 102 20.16 14.50 1.00
CA PHE A 102 20.47 13.91 -0.29
C PHE A 102 20.37 12.37 -0.28
N LEU A 103 20.93 11.73 0.75
CA LEU A 103 20.94 10.27 0.86
C LEU A 103 19.52 9.73 1.09
N LEU A 104 18.71 10.46 1.87
CA LEU A 104 17.29 10.16 2.04
C LEU A 104 16.53 10.22 0.70
N TYR A 105 16.75 11.26 -0.10
CA TYR A 105 16.10 11.40 -1.41
C TYR A 105 16.55 10.35 -2.42
N LEU A 106 17.83 9.97 -2.41
CA LEU A 106 18.33 8.88 -3.23
C LEU A 106 17.62 7.56 -2.90
N GLY A 107 17.48 7.24 -1.61
CA GLY A 107 16.75 6.06 -1.16
C GLY A 107 15.26 6.11 -1.56
N LEU A 108 14.62 7.27 -1.38
CA LEU A 108 13.20 7.45 -1.73
C LEU A 108 12.94 7.37 -3.24
N PHE A 109 13.89 7.82 -4.06
CA PHE A 109 13.84 7.69 -5.52
C PHE A 109 13.84 6.22 -5.96
N LEU A 110 14.76 5.41 -5.42
CA LEU A 110 14.80 3.96 -5.70
C LEU A 110 13.54 3.25 -5.20
N TYR A 111 13.05 3.63 -4.01
CA TYR A 111 11.79 3.14 -3.47
C TYR A 111 10.61 3.44 -4.39
N ALA A 112 10.54 4.64 -4.98
CA ALA A 112 9.45 5.01 -5.89
C ALA A 112 9.42 4.13 -7.15
N ILE A 113 10.58 3.87 -7.76
CA ILE A 113 10.69 2.96 -8.93
C ILE A 113 10.26 1.53 -8.55
N ALA A 114 10.72 1.05 -7.40
CA ALA A 114 10.36 -0.27 -6.91
C ALA A 114 8.85 -0.39 -6.60
N SER A 115 8.28 0.58 -5.89
CA SER A 115 6.86 0.59 -5.52
C SER A 115 5.94 0.60 -6.74
N ALA A 116 6.25 1.45 -7.73
CA ALA A 116 5.44 1.56 -8.96
C ALA A 116 5.44 0.27 -9.79
N SER A 117 6.57 -0.45 -9.81
CA SER A 117 6.72 -1.67 -10.61
C SER A 117 6.15 -2.91 -9.93
N VAL A 118 6.43 -3.14 -8.64
CA VAL A 118 6.08 -4.39 -7.95
C VAL A 118 4.57 -4.58 -7.82
N VAL A 119 3.85 -3.57 -7.33
CA VAL A 119 2.39 -3.68 -7.09
C VAL A 119 1.64 -3.88 -8.40
N SER A 120 1.98 -3.10 -9.43
CA SER A 120 1.38 -3.18 -10.76
C SER A 120 1.65 -4.54 -11.43
N CYS A 121 2.89 -5.03 -11.35
CA CYS A 121 3.27 -6.31 -11.97
C CYS A 121 2.64 -7.50 -11.25
N LEU A 122 2.60 -7.51 -9.91
CA LEU A 122 1.94 -8.59 -9.16
C LEU A 122 0.43 -8.61 -9.39
N THR A 123 -0.21 -7.44 -9.42
CA THR A 123 -1.64 -7.32 -9.74
C THR A 123 -1.94 -7.85 -11.13
N SER A 124 -1.07 -7.59 -12.11
CA SER A 124 -1.26 -8.15 -13.44
C SER A 124 -0.95 -9.65 -13.50
N LEU A 125 0.11 -10.12 -12.84
CA LEU A 125 0.52 -11.52 -12.84
C LEU A 125 -0.55 -12.43 -12.23
N VAL A 126 -1.25 -11.97 -11.18
CA VAL A 126 -2.33 -12.77 -10.59
C VAL A 126 -3.49 -12.94 -11.56
N THR A 127 -3.79 -11.95 -12.41
CA THR A 127 -4.88 -12.04 -13.41
C THR A 127 -4.56 -12.93 -14.61
N THR A 128 -3.31 -13.37 -14.75
CA THR A 128 -2.88 -14.28 -15.83
C THR A 128 -2.74 -15.73 -15.37
N VAL A 129 -2.96 -16.03 -14.07
CA VAL A 129 -2.85 -17.39 -13.52
C VAL A 129 -3.94 -18.32 -14.07
N ASP A 130 -5.16 -17.82 -14.24
CA ASP A 130 -6.27 -18.60 -14.77
C ASP A 130 -7.10 -17.72 -15.72
N SER A 131 -7.19 -18.14 -16.99
CA SER A 131 -7.95 -17.43 -18.03
C SER A 131 -9.46 -17.58 -17.86
N SER A 132 -9.90 -18.62 -17.15
CA SER A 132 -11.31 -18.94 -16.90
C SER A 132 -11.84 -18.33 -15.59
N ALA A 133 -10.94 -17.88 -14.70
CA ALA A 133 -11.31 -17.27 -13.43
C ALA A 133 -11.85 -15.84 -13.60
N ASP A 134 -12.78 -15.45 -12.71
CA ASP A 134 -13.31 -14.09 -12.62
C ASP A 134 -12.20 -13.09 -12.24
N LYS A 135 -11.62 -12.44 -13.27
CA LYS A 135 -10.55 -11.45 -13.11
C LYS A 135 -10.93 -10.32 -12.14
N GLY A 136 -12.21 -9.98 -12.08
CA GLY A 136 -12.76 -8.99 -11.16
C GLY A 136 -12.71 -9.45 -9.69
N ALA A 137 -13.16 -10.67 -9.41
CA ALA A 137 -13.13 -11.26 -8.07
C ALA A 137 -11.69 -11.45 -7.58
N LEU A 138 -10.82 -11.97 -8.45
CA LEU A 138 -9.40 -12.17 -8.15
C LEU A 138 -8.67 -10.84 -7.87
N SER A 139 -8.91 -9.81 -8.69
CA SER A 139 -8.41 -8.46 -8.42
C SER A 139 -8.97 -7.87 -7.12
N GLY A 140 -10.21 -8.21 -6.77
CA GLY A 140 -10.85 -7.82 -5.51
C GLY A 140 -10.16 -8.45 -4.30
N VAL A 141 -9.90 -9.76 -4.33
CA VAL A 141 -9.16 -10.48 -3.28
C VAL A 141 -7.76 -9.89 -3.10
N PHE A 142 -7.04 -9.63 -4.19
CA PHE A 142 -5.70 -9.03 -4.13
C PHE A 142 -5.72 -7.63 -3.48
N ARG A 143 -6.75 -6.81 -3.75
CA ARG A 143 -6.94 -5.51 -3.09
C ARG A 143 -7.22 -5.65 -1.60
N SER A 144 -8.06 -6.59 -1.19
CA SER A 144 -8.33 -6.87 0.23
C SER A 144 -7.08 -7.34 0.97
N LEU A 145 -6.25 -8.19 0.36
CA LEU A 145 -4.94 -8.58 0.91
C LEU A 145 -4.03 -7.36 1.07
N GLY A 146 -4.00 -6.46 0.08
CA GLY A 146 -3.26 -5.20 0.18
C GLY A 146 -3.77 -4.28 1.30
N ALA A 147 -5.08 -4.20 1.50
CA ALA A 147 -5.67 -3.43 2.60
C ALA A 147 -5.31 -4.04 3.98
N LEU A 148 -5.33 -5.37 4.10
CA LEU A 148 -4.90 -6.08 5.30
C LEU A 148 -3.42 -5.78 5.63
N ALA A 149 -2.54 -5.86 4.64
CA ALA A 149 -1.13 -5.50 4.80
C ALA A 149 -0.95 -4.03 5.20
N ARG A 150 -1.72 -3.10 4.63
CA ARG A 150 -1.68 -1.67 5.02
C ARG A 150 -2.23 -1.42 6.42
N ALA A 151 -3.11 -2.29 6.94
CA ALA A 151 -3.59 -2.20 8.31
C ALA A 151 -2.59 -2.78 9.33
N LEU A 152 -2.00 -3.95 9.06
CA LEU A 152 -1.08 -4.64 9.98
C LEU A 152 0.35 -4.09 9.90
N GLY A 153 0.78 -3.61 8.74
CA GLY A 153 2.13 -3.10 8.49
C GLY A 153 2.52 -2.00 9.47
N PRO A 154 1.75 -0.90 9.61
CA PRO A 154 2.05 0.16 10.57
C PRO A 154 2.08 -0.33 12.01
N VAL A 155 1.22 -1.27 12.41
CA VAL A 155 1.23 -1.82 13.77
C VAL A 155 2.57 -2.48 14.06
N THR A 156 3.00 -3.39 13.19
CA THR A 156 4.28 -4.10 13.36
C THR A 156 5.49 -3.17 13.23
N ALA A 157 5.51 -2.30 12.22
CA ALA A 157 6.62 -1.39 11.95
C ALA A 157 6.75 -0.31 13.03
N SER A 158 5.65 0.28 13.50
CA SER A 158 5.69 1.27 14.59
C SER A 158 6.17 0.65 15.89
N SER A 159 5.72 -0.57 16.23
CA SER A 159 6.24 -1.28 17.41
C SER A 159 7.76 -1.49 17.33
N LEU A 160 8.27 -1.97 16.19
CA LEU A 160 9.70 -2.19 16.01
C LEU A 160 10.50 -0.88 16.00
N PHE A 161 9.96 0.17 15.39
CA PHE A 161 10.60 1.49 15.31
C PHE A 161 10.86 2.07 16.70
N TRP A 162 9.87 2.01 17.60
CA TRP A 162 9.99 2.57 18.94
C TRP A 162 10.84 1.70 19.88
N ILE A 163 10.90 0.38 19.68
CA ILE A 163 11.69 -0.52 20.52
C ILE A 163 13.16 -0.55 20.09
N CYS A 164 13.43 -0.64 18.79
CA CYS A 164 14.78 -0.87 18.25
C CYS A 164 15.44 0.40 17.68
N GLY A 165 14.67 1.45 17.46
CA GLY A 165 15.11 2.69 16.82
C GLY A 165 15.05 2.65 15.28
N PRO A 166 15.22 3.81 14.62
CA PRO A 166 14.99 3.98 13.19
C PRO A 166 15.94 3.13 12.33
N THR A 167 17.26 3.23 12.55
CA THR A 167 18.26 2.54 11.71
C THR A 167 18.02 1.03 11.68
N ARG A 168 17.85 0.39 12.84
CA ARG A 168 17.59 -1.06 12.92
C ARG A 168 16.26 -1.44 12.28
N CYS A 169 15.21 -0.64 12.48
CA CYS A 169 13.91 -0.88 11.87
C CYS A 169 13.98 -0.91 10.34
N TYR A 170 14.61 0.10 9.72
CA TYR A 170 14.73 0.17 8.27
C TYR A 170 15.71 -0.86 7.69
N THR A 171 16.80 -1.19 8.40
CA THR A 171 17.72 -2.26 7.97
C THR A 171 17.06 -3.63 8.01
N ILE A 172 16.39 -3.99 9.11
CA ILE A 172 15.67 -5.25 9.24
C ILE A 172 14.55 -5.33 8.21
N GLY A 173 13.75 -4.27 8.07
CA GLY A 173 12.68 -4.20 7.07
C GLY A 173 13.20 -4.36 5.64
N GLY A 174 14.30 -3.70 5.29
CA GLY A 174 14.95 -3.83 3.98
C GLY A 174 15.44 -5.25 3.70
N ILE A 175 16.07 -5.92 4.68
CA ILE A 175 16.52 -7.32 4.54
C ILE A 175 15.33 -8.28 4.44
N LEU A 176 14.25 -8.04 5.19
CA LEU A 176 13.06 -8.90 5.19
C LEU A 176 12.36 -8.93 3.81
N LEU A 177 12.54 -7.89 2.99
CA LEU A 177 12.06 -7.85 1.61
C LEU A 177 12.76 -8.85 0.67
N LEU A 178 13.83 -9.53 1.13
CA LEU A 178 14.38 -10.69 0.44
C LEU A 178 13.44 -11.91 0.48
N ILE A 179 12.57 -12.03 1.49
CA ILE A 179 11.60 -13.12 1.58
C ILE A 179 10.64 -13.13 0.37
N PRO A 180 9.91 -12.05 0.05
CA PRO A 180 9.04 -12.03 -1.13
C PRO A 180 9.84 -12.19 -2.43
N LEU A 181 11.10 -11.74 -2.49
CA LEU A 181 11.97 -12.01 -3.65
C LEU A 181 12.24 -13.52 -3.83
N MET A 182 12.56 -14.22 -2.74
CA MET A 182 12.79 -15.67 -2.77
C MET A 182 11.52 -16.43 -3.15
N LEU A 183 10.36 -16.03 -2.61
CA LEU A 183 9.07 -16.63 -2.96
C LEU A 183 8.71 -16.40 -4.43
N LEU A 184 8.89 -15.17 -4.94
CA LEU A 184 8.60 -14.84 -6.33
C LEU A 184 9.51 -15.60 -7.30
N ARG A 185 10.80 -15.77 -6.97
CA ARG A 185 11.73 -16.54 -7.80
C ARG A 185 11.34 -18.02 -7.89
N ARG A 186 10.84 -18.59 -6.79
CA ARG A 186 10.37 -19.99 -6.72
C ARG A 186 9.05 -20.23 -7.45
N LEU A 187 8.21 -19.21 -7.58
CA LEU A 187 6.94 -19.31 -8.30
C LEU A 187 7.21 -19.62 -9.79
N GLU A 188 6.63 -20.66 -10.35
CA GLU A 188 6.72 -20.91 -11.80
C GLU A 188 6.00 -19.78 -12.56
N ASN A 189 6.51 -19.40 -13.73
CA ASN A 189 5.97 -18.23 -14.43
C ASN A 189 4.67 -18.62 -15.17
N PRO A 190 3.48 -18.15 -14.73
CA PRO A 190 2.20 -18.59 -15.29
C PRO A 190 2.05 -18.25 -16.78
N ILE A 191 2.70 -17.18 -17.24
CA ILE A 191 2.67 -16.74 -18.65
C ILE A 191 3.30 -17.81 -19.58
N ARG A 192 4.23 -18.63 -19.07
CA ARG A 192 4.90 -19.66 -19.87
C ARG A 192 4.04 -20.91 -20.08
N GLU A 193 2.99 -21.11 -19.28
CA GLU A 193 2.06 -22.22 -19.43
C GLU A 193 0.98 -21.91 -20.47
N SER A 194 0.47 -20.67 -20.52
CA SER A 194 -0.54 -20.27 -21.52
C SER A 194 -0.01 -20.42 -22.96
N THR A 195 1.27 -20.14 -23.21
CA THR A 195 1.90 -20.31 -24.53
C THR A 195 2.23 -21.77 -24.88
N LYS A 196 2.21 -22.69 -23.92
CA LYS A 196 2.42 -24.13 -24.18
C LYS A 196 1.12 -24.91 -24.40
N ALA A 197 -0.01 -24.34 -23.98
CA ALA A 197 -1.34 -24.92 -24.12
C ALA A 197 -2.07 -24.50 -25.40
N GLU A 198 -1.44 -23.64 -26.21
CA GLU A 198 -1.87 -23.18 -27.54
C GLU A 198 -0.98 -23.82 -28.63
#